data_AF-A0A0Q6F8V8-F1
#
_entry.id   AF-A0A0Q6F8V8-F1
#
_cell.length_a   1.000
_cell.length_b   1.000
_cell.length_c   1.000
_cell.angle_alpha   90.00
_cell.angle_beta   90.00
_cell.angle_gamma   90.00
#
_symmetry.space_group_name_H-M   'P 1'
#
loop_
_entity.id
_entity.type
_entity.pdbx_description
1 polymer ?
#
loop_
_entity_poly.entity_id
_entity_poly.type
_entity_poly.pdbx_seq_one_letter_code
_entity_poly.pdbx_strand_id
1 'polypeptide(L)'
;MTGTSSPLIDPRIDVYGKDGRTGALADLIEFRAIKGHGMAVADLVDLISNMGWTSKPTRQIITGHPEDENPDSLAEQTFSLLDERREVLGDRYPFRIAFGQLRVKDGFELAASPYIAMLAITIAHAWDVDCGAVKPEAALEALVEAALQTRMPSAGLGTADRNGTSFVDNLRAGAARVGLTASPNPVPRRVRAKDGGVDTLAGHVWADRRAGHWVFIGQVTCGQTSTWSGKLNEPKPALWKDYLQELLPPLRFLAVPHHVDSGFFHMLQKQDEGLVIDRLRLVLVLDTVVGSVAPIIDAVLASAS
;
A
#
# COMPACT_ATOMS: atom_id res chain seq x y z
N MET A 1 10.98 34.93 -0.08
CA MET A 1 9.83 34.03 0.13
C MET A 1 9.32 33.64 -1.24
N THR A 2 9.83 32.53 -1.79
CA THR A 2 9.31 31.90 -3.00
C THR A 2 8.02 31.18 -2.60
N GLY A 3 6.87 31.62 -3.11
CA GLY A 3 5.60 30.93 -2.85
C GLY A 3 5.68 29.52 -3.43
N THR A 4 5.77 28.51 -2.57
CA THR A 4 5.60 27.11 -2.97
C THR A 4 4.12 26.92 -3.29
N SER A 5 3.79 26.93 -4.58
CA SER A 5 2.48 26.51 -5.05
C SER A 5 2.24 25.08 -4.58
N SER A 6 1.16 24.83 -3.83
CA SER A 6 0.79 23.48 -3.43
C SER A 6 0.68 22.59 -4.66
N PRO A 7 1.14 21.32 -4.58
CA PRO A 7 1.09 20.42 -5.72
C PRO A 7 -0.36 20.23 -6.17
N LEU A 8 -0.56 20.31 -7.49
CA LEU A 8 -1.84 20.03 -8.12
C LEU A 8 -1.99 18.53 -8.30
N ILE A 9 -3.01 17.94 -7.69
CA ILE A 9 -3.34 16.53 -7.89
C ILE A 9 -4.19 16.41 -9.15
N ASP A 10 -3.50 16.21 -10.27
CA ASP A 10 -4.07 16.10 -11.60
C ASP A 10 -4.56 14.68 -11.93
N PRO A 11 -5.54 14.53 -12.84
CA PRO A 11 -6.00 13.22 -13.28
C PRO A 11 -4.91 12.51 -14.10
N ARG A 12 -4.13 11.63 -13.46
CA ARG A 12 -3.15 10.75 -14.12
C ARG A 12 -3.52 9.28 -13.90
N ILE A 13 -4.14 8.69 -14.91
CA ILE A 13 -4.69 7.32 -14.83
C ILE A 13 -3.62 6.24 -14.59
N ASP A 14 -2.42 6.42 -15.14
CA ASP A 14 -1.33 5.43 -15.08
C ASP A 14 -0.40 5.64 -13.88
N VAL A 15 -0.75 6.51 -12.93
CA VAL A 15 0.15 6.88 -11.83
C VAL A 15 0.48 5.69 -10.92
N TYR A 16 -0.43 4.71 -10.82
CA TYR A 16 -0.21 3.44 -10.11
C TYR A 16 0.25 2.29 -11.03
N GLY A 17 0.51 2.55 -12.31
CA GLY A 17 0.77 1.55 -13.34
C GLY A 17 -0.50 1.15 -14.10
N LYS A 18 -0.32 0.42 -15.21
CA LYS A 18 -1.43 0.07 -16.13
C LYS A 18 -2.51 -0.77 -15.48
N ASP A 19 -2.13 -1.73 -14.64
CA ASP A 19 -3.09 -2.58 -13.92
C ASP A 19 -3.70 -1.84 -12.71
N GLY A 20 -3.21 -0.65 -12.37
CA GLY A 20 -3.66 0.16 -11.23
C GLY A 20 -4.60 1.31 -11.60
N ARG A 21 -5.05 1.40 -12.86
CA ARG A 21 -5.84 2.54 -13.39
C ARG A 21 -7.13 2.79 -12.62
N THR A 22 -7.92 1.75 -12.41
CA THR A 22 -9.18 1.82 -11.68
C THR A 22 -8.96 2.27 -10.23
N GLY A 23 -7.89 1.79 -9.59
CA GLY A 23 -7.49 2.22 -8.25
C GLY A 23 -7.06 3.69 -8.20
N ALA A 24 -6.34 4.17 -9.21
CA ALA A 24 -5.91 5.57 -9.31
C ALA A 24 -7.11 6.52 -9.49
N LEU A 25 -8.08 6.14 -10.32
CA LEU A 25 -9.32 6.92 -10.50
C LEU A 25 -10.17 6.93 -9.22
N ALA A 26 -10.30 5.78 -8.54
CA ALA A 26 -11.01 5.70 -7.28
C ALA A 26 -10.40 6.63 -6.22
N ASP A 27 -9.07 6.62 -6.09
CA ASP A 27 -8.35 7.50 -5.16
C ASP A 27 -8.50 8.99 -5.53
N LEU A 28 -8.51 9.33 -6.82
CA LEU A 28 -8.78 10.70 -7.29
C LEU A 28 -10.20 11.16 -6.91
N ILE A 29 -11.20 10.30 -7.06
CA ILE A 29 -12.60 10.62 -6.70
C ILE A 29 -12.73 10.84 -5.21
N GLU A 30 -12.13 9.96 -4.40
CA GLU A 30 -12.08 10.09 -2.94
C GLU A 30 -11.37 11.38 -2.52
N PHE A 31 -10.26 11.72 -3.16
CA PHE A 31 -9.57 12.98 -2.93
C PHE A 31 -10.43 14.21 -3.28
N ARG A 32 -11.13 14.19 -4.42
CA ARG A 32 -12.06 15.26 -4.79
C ARG A 32 -13.20 15.39 -3.79
N ALA A 33 -13.74 14.27 -3.31
CA ALA A 33 -14.76 14.27 -2.27
C ALA A 33 -14.27 14.91 -0.96
N ILE A 34 -13.00 14.66 -0.57
CA ILE A 34 -12.36 15.34 0.57
C ILE A 34 -12.31 16.87 0.37
N LYS A 35 -12.11 17.34 -0.87
CA LYS A 35 -12.12 18.77 -1.21
C LYS A 35 -13.52 19.36 -1.39
N GLY A 36 -14.58 18.57 -1.11
CA GLY A 36 -15.96 19.01 -1.28
C GLY A 36 -16.47 18.94 -2.72
N HIS A 37 -15.68 18.38 -3.65
CA HIS A 37 -16.06 18.18 -5.03
C HIS A 37 -16.60 16.75 -5.22
N GLY A 38 -17.92 16.60 -5.19
CA GLY A 38 -18.56 15.33 -5.53
C GLY A 38 -18.37 14.99 -7.01
N MET A 39 -18.15 13.72 -7.32
CA MET A 39 -18.10 13.21 -8.70
C MET A 39 -19.11 12.07 -8.85
N ALA A 40 -19.94 12.15 -9.88
CA ALA A 40 -20.83 11.07 -10.32
C ALA A 40 -20.17 10.24 -11.43
N VAL A 41 -20.78 9.10 -11.78
CA VAL A 41 -20.30 8.24 -12.86
C VAL A 41 -20.20 9.02 -14.19
N ALA A 42 -21.22 9.81 -14.53
CA ALA A 42 -21.23 10.59 -15.77
C ALA A 42 -20.08 11.61 -15.85
N ASP A 43 -19.77 12.28 -14.73
CA ASP A 43 -18.64 13.21 -14.64
C ASP A 43 -17.30 12.50 -14.91
N LEU A 44 -17.17 11.26 -14.44
CA LEU A 44 -15.99 10.43 -14.66
C LEU A 44 -15.88 9.95 -16.12
N VAL A 45 -17.00 9.58 -16.75
CA VAL A 45 -17.07 9.22 -18.18
C VAL A 45 -16.62 10.40 -19.05
N ASP A 46 -17.11 11.61 -18.76
CA ASP A 46 -16.69 12.82 -19.45
C ASP A 46 -15.19 13.09 -19.24
N LEU A 47 -14.69 12.93 -18.01
CA LEU A 47 -13.26 13.08 -17.71
C LEU A 47 -12.40 12.09 -18.51
N ILE A 48 -12.75 10.80 -18.49
CA ILE A 48 -12.01 9.75 -19.21
C ILE A 48 -12.00 10.04 -20.71
N SER A 49 -13.14 10.47 -21.26
CA SER A 49 -13.30 10.81 -22.68
C SER A 49 -12.45 12.01 -23.07
N ASN A 50 -12.51 13.08 -22.27
CA ASN A 50 -11.74 14.32 -22.51
C ASN A 50 -10.23 14.08 -22.43
N MET A 51 -9.79 13.18 -21.55
CA MET A 51 -8.37 12.81 -21.42
C MET A 51 -7.91 11.80 -22.48
N GLY A 52 -8.82 11.22 -23.25
CA GLY A 52 -8.51 10.29 -24.34
C GLY A 52 -7.87 8.97 -23.89
N TRP A 53 -8.12 8.52 -22.66
CA TRP A 53 -7.45 7.34 -22.09
C TRP A 53 -7.87 6.00 -22.70
N THR A 54 -9.03 5.98 -23.37
CA THR A 54 -9.62 4.78 -24.00
C THR A 54 -9.38 4.73 -25.51
N SER A 55 -8.84 5.79 -26.09
CA SER A 55 -8.57 5.89 -27.52
C SER A 55 -7.41 4.97 -27.90
N LYS A 56 -7.69 3.71 -28.27
CA LYS A 56 -6.67 2.84 -28.89
C LYS A 56 -6.13 3.54 -30.15
N PRO A 57 -4.80 3.62 -30.35
CA PRO A 57 -4.27 4.03 -31.64
C PRO A 57 -4.76 3.03 -32.69
N THR A 58 -5.37 3.55 -33.74
CA THR A 58 -6.07 2.84 -34.83
C THR A 58 -5.14 1.89 -35.62
N ARG A 59 -4.72 0.78 -35.01
CA ARG A 59 -4.05 -0.33 -35.69
C ARG A 59 -4.72 -1.64 -35.28
N GLN A 60 -5.79 -1.96 -35.99
CA GLN A 60 -6.46 -3.25 -35.95
C GLN A 60 -5.48 -4.34 -36.42
N ILE A 61 -5.00 -5.16 -35.50
CA ILE A 61 -4.53 -6.51 -35.82
C ILE A 61 -5.65 -7.46 -35.41
N ILE A 62 -6.14 -8.19 -36.41
CA ILE A 62 -7.28 -9.10 -36.36
C ILE A 62 -6.87 -10.37 -35.60
N THR A 63 -6.82 -10.33 -34.27
CA THR A 63 -6.72 -11.54 -33.43
C THR A 63 -7.34 -11.28 -32.06
N GLY A 64 -8.51 -11.88 -31.81
CA GLY A 64 -9.07 -12.15 -30.48
C GLY A 64 -9.41 -10.94 -29.59
N HIS A 65 -10.70 -10.66 -29.45
CA HIS A 65 -11.31 -9.55 -28.69
C HIS A 65 -10.57 -9.17 -27.38
N PRO A 66 -9.71 -8.14 -27.39
CA PRO A 66 -9.48 -7.38 -26.18
C PRO A 66 -10.76 -6.57 -25.97
N GLU A 67 -11.52 -6.84 -24.91
CA GLU A 67 -12.65 -5.98 -24.52
C GLU A 67 -12.20 -4.53 -24.65
N ASP A 68 -12.85 -3.78 -25.54
CA ASP A 68 -12.49 -2.40 -25.76
C ASP A 68 -12.83 -1.66 -24.46
N GLU A 69 -11.81 -1.25 -23.71
CA GLU A 69 -11.95 -0.33 -22.58
C GLU A 69 -12.60 0.94 -23.13
N ASN A 70 -13.93 1.04 -23.00
CA ASN A 70 -14.66 2.27 -23.29
C ASN A 70 -14.78 3.09 -22.00
N PRO A 71 -15.02 4.42 -22.10
CA PRO A 71 -15.07 5.29 -20.94
C PRO A 71 -16.09 4.86 -19.88
N ASP A 72 -17.26 4.38 -20.34
CA ASP A 72 -18.34 3.89 -19.47
C ASP A 72 -17.90 2.70 -18.63
N SER A 73 -17.30 1.67 -19.24
CA SER A 73 -16.85 0.46 -18.55
C SER A 73 -15.77 0.79 -17.51
N LEU A 74 -14.82 1.66 -17.84
CA LEU A 74 -13.78 2.05 -16.88
C LEU A 74 -14.36 2.86 -15.70
N ALA A 75 -15.34 3.73 -15.97
CA ALA A 75 -16.04 4.47 -14.92
C ALA A 75 -16.85 3.54 -14.01
N GLU A 76 -17.60 2.60 -14.59
CA GLU A 76 -18.37 1.59 -13.87
C GLU A 76 -17.48 0.69 -13.01
N GLN A 77 -16.34 0.23 -13.55
CA GLN A 77 -15.35 -0.53 -12.78
C GLN A 77 -14.79 0.29 -11.61
N THR A 78 -14.54 1.59 -11.83
CA THR A 78 -14.05 2.49 -10.77
C THR A 78 -15.05 2.64 -9.64
N PHE A 79 -16.33 2.85 -9.96
CA PHE A 79 -17.38 2.94 -8.95
C PHE A 79 -17.68 1.59 -8.29
N SER A 80 -17.59 0.48 -9.03
CA SER A 80 -17.68 -0.87 -8.45
C SER A 80 -16.58 -1.10 -7.41
N LEU A 81 -15.36 -0.64 -7.69
CA LEU A 81 -14.25 -0.69 -6.75
C LEU A 81 -14.52 0.18 -5.51
N LEU A 82 -15.08 1.38 -5.65
CA LEU A 82 -15.50 2.22 -4.51
C LEU A 82 -16.59 1.55 -3.66
N ASP A 83 -17.56 0.89 -4.29
CA ASP A 83 -18.61 0.14 -3.61
C ASP A 83 -18.04 -1.07 -2.84
N GLU A 84 -17.09 -1.81 -3.42
CA GLU A 84 -16.36 -2.87 -2.72
C GLU A 84 -15.65 -2.35 -1.46
N ARG A 85 -14.93 -1.21 -1.57
CA ARG A 85 -14.26 -0.58 -0.41
C ARG A 85 -15.27 -0.26 0.69
N ARG A 86 -16.43 0.30 0.33
CA ARG A 86 -17.53 0.61 1.26
C ARG A 86 -18.06 -0.66 1.92
N GLU A 87 -18.33 -1.71 1.16
CA GLU A 87 -18.87 -2.97 1.68
C GLU A 87 -17.92 -3.65 2.65
N VAL A 88 -16.63 -3.73 2.31
CA VAL A 88 -15.61 -4.38 3.15
C VAL A 88 -15.36 -3.61 4.45
N LEU A 89 -15.34 -2.28 4.39
CA LEU A 89 -14.97 -1.44 5.54
C LEU A 89 -16.16 -0.96 6.38
N GLY A 90 -17.37 -0.96 5.82
CA GLY A 90 -18.58 -0.47 6.49
C GLY A 90 -18.42 0.95 7.04
N ASP A 91 -18.54 1.08 8.36
CA ASP A 91 -18.42 2.36 9.06
C ASP A 91 -17.02 2.97 9.01
N ARG A 92 -15.97 2.13 8.83
CA ARG A 92 -14.59 2.59 8.71
C ARG A 92 -14.31 3.29 7.37
N TYR A 93 -15.17 3.12 6.37
CA TYR A 93 -15.08 3.86 5.10
C TYR A 93 -15.58 5.31 5.29
N PRO A 94 -14.77 6.34 4.97
CA PRO A 94 -15.10 7.74 5.30
C PRO A 94 -16.12 8.38 4.35
N PHE A 95 -16.49 7.69 3.27
CA PHE A 95 -17.35 8.24 2.23
C PHE A 95 -18.74 7.60 2.20
N ARG A 96 -19.69 8.32 1.59
CA ARG A 96 -21.04 7.86 1.27
C ARG A 96 -21.40 8.33 -0.14
N ILE A 97 -22.28 7.59 -0.81
CA ILE A 97 -22.89 8.04 -2.06
C ILE A 97 -24.15 8.82 -1.71
N ALA A 98 -24.21 10.08 -2.11
CA ALA A 98 -25.38 10.96 -1.92
C ALA A 98 -25.69 11.66 -3.24
N PHE A 99 -26.94 11.54 -3.71
CA PHE A 99 -27.37 12.08 -5.01
C PHE A 99 -26.49 11.63 -6.19
N GLY A 100 -26.03 10.37 -6.17
CA GLY A 100 -25.16 9.81 -7.20
C GLY A 100 -23.71 10.28 -7.15
N GLN A 101 -23.32 11.06 -6.15
CA GLN A 101 -21.96 11.57 -5.98
C GLN A 101 -21.30 10.99 -4.72
N LEU A 102 -20.01 10.68 -4.81
CA LEU A 102 -19.22 10.34 -3.62
C LEU A 102 -18.97 11.60 -2.77
N ARG A 103 -19.26 11.53 -1.47
CA ARG A 103 -19.04 12.62 -0.51
C ARG A 103 -18.50 12.08 0.81
N VAL A 104 -17.76 12.90 1.55
CA VAL A 104 -17.37 12.57 2.94
C VAL A 104 -18.64 12.46 3.81
N LYS A 105 -18.65 11.51 4.75
CA LYS A 105 -19.73 11.37 5.75
C LYS A 105 -19.76 12.60 6.67
N ASP A 106 -20.95 13.05 7.05
CA ASP A 106 -21.09 14.22 7.92
C ASP A 106 -20.43 13.97 9.29
N GLY A 107 -19.64 14.92 9.78
CA GLY A 107 -18.95 14.82 11.07
C GLY A 107 -17.82 13.79 11.12
N PHE A 108 -17.36 13.28 9.98
CA PHE A 108 -16.28 12.30 9.95
C PHE A 108 -14.90 12.95 10.15
N GLU A 109 -14.16 12.50 11.17
CA GLU A 109 -12.82 13.01 11.52
C GLU A 109 -11.74 12.45 10.58
N LEU A 110 -11.47 13.17 9.48
CA LEU A 110 -10.52 12.73 8.44
C LEU A 110 -9.12 12.48 8.98
N ALA A 111 -8.59 13.37 9.84
CA ALA A 111 -7.23 13.27 10.36
C ALA A 111 -7.02 12.07 11.30
N ALA A 112 -8.08 11.55 11.90
CA ALA A 112 -8.04 10.40 12.79
C ALA A 112 -8.31 9.07 12.09
N SER A 113 -8.55 9.07 10.77
CA SER A 113 -8.96 7.89 10.02
C SER A 113 -7.78 7.11 9.44
N PRO A 114 -7.61 5.82 9.78
CA PRO A 114 -6.62 4.95 9.14
C PRO A 114 -6.81 4.85 7.62
N TYR A 115 -8.06 4.94 7.14
CA TYR A 115 -8.34 4.96 5.71
C TYR A 115 -7.73 6.19 5.03
N ILE A 116 -7.95 7.36 5.61
CA ILE A 116 -7.41 8.62 5.10
C ILE A 116 -5.88 8.65 5.19
N ALA A 117 -5.29 8.09 6.25
CA ALA A 117 -3.85 7.93 6.34
C ALA A 117 -3.27 7.14 5.15
N MET A 118 -3.91 6.02 4.79
CA MET A 118 -3.47 5.19 3.67
C MET A 118 -3.68 5.86 2.31
N LEU A 119 -4.83 6.51 2.11
CA LEU A 119 -5.10 7.31 0.91
C LEU A 119 -4.12 8.48 0.77
N ALA A 120 -3.79 9.16 1.87
CA ALA A 120 -2.81 10.24 1.87
C ALA A 120 -1.42 9.74 1.48
N ILE A 121 -1.01 8.57 1.99
CA ILE A 121 0.25 7.92 1.59
C ILE A 121 0.27 7.62 0.08
N THR A 122 -0.81 7.07 -0.48
CA THR A 122 -0.85 6.76 -1.93
C THR A 122 -0.75 8.01 -2.77
N ILE A 123 -1.52 9.05 -2.44
CA ILE A 123 -1.52 10.32 -3.14
C ILE A 123 -0.17 11.02 -3.01
N ALA A 124 0.36 11.11 -1.79
CA ALA A 124 1.63 11.79 -1.56
C ALA A 124 2.77 11.17 -2.34
N HIS A 125 2.84 9.83 -2.36
CA HIS A 125 3.85 9.12 -3.15
C HIS A 125 3.66 9.30 -4.66
N ALA A 126 2.42 9.20 -5.16
CA ALA A 126 2.15 9.25 -6.59
C ALA A 126 2.26 10.65 -7.22
N TRP A 127 1.98 11.69 -6.45
CA TRP A 127 2.08 13.09 -6.89
C TRP A 127 3.28 13.84 -6.31
N ASP A 128 4.20 13.14 -5.65
CA ASP A 128 5.40 13.71 -5.04
C ASP A 128 5.06 14.92 -4.15
N VAL A 129 4.03 14.76 -3.32
CA VAL A 129 3.56 15.83 -2.42
C VAL A 129 4.62 16.04 -1.33
N ASP A 130 5.09 17.28 -1.18
CA ASP A 130 6.04 17.63 -0.13
C ASP A 130 5.41 17.46 1.27
N CYS A 131 5.85 16.41 1.96
CA CYS A 131 5.46 16.07 3.33
C CYS A 131 6.56 16.45 4.34
N GLY A 132 7.46 17.36 3.97
CA GLY A 132 8.60 17.78 4.77
C GLY A 132 9.62 16.66 4.95
N ALA A 133 9.99 16.36 6.20
CA ALA A 133 10.99 15.34 6.51
C ALA A 133 10.45 13.90 6.44
N VAL A 134 9.12 13.72 6.39
CA VAL A 134 8.50 12.40 6.41
C VAL A 134 8.32 11.89 4.99
N LYS A 135 8.87 10.70 4.70
CA LYS A 135 8.67 10.03 3.41
C LYS A 135 7.45 9.10 3.45
N PRO A 136 6.61 9.05 2.40
CA PRO A 136 5.45 8.15 2.34
C PRO A 136 5.78 6.68 2.59
N GLU A 137 6.88 6.18 2.04
CA GLU A 137 7.31 4.78 2.19
C GLU A 137 7.67 4.47 3.66
N ALA A 138 8.38 5.39 4.30
CA ALA A 138 8.72 5.28 5.71
C ALA A 138 7.48 5.25 6.62
N ALA A 139 6.51 6.10 6.30
CA ALA A 139 5.25 6.19 7.03
C ALA A 139 4.42 4.91 6.85
N LEU A 140 4.42 4.35 5.64
CA LEU A 140 3.77 3.07 5.35
C LEU A 140 4.42 1.91 6.11
N GLU A 141 5.76 1.82 6.12
CA GLU A 141 6.48 0.79 6.90
C GLU A 141 6.08 0.83 8.37
N ALA A 142 6.06 2.01 8.98
CA ALA A 142 5.64 2.19 10.38
C ALA A 142 4.17 1.82 10.61
N LEU A 143 3.29 2.14 9.66
CA LEU A 143 1.87 1.81 9.73
C LEU A 143 1.63 0.29 9.60
N VAL A 144 2.34 -0.38 8.69
CA VAL A 144 2.26 -1.85 8.54
C VAL A 144 2.78 -2.55 9.79
N GLU A 145 3.90 -2.08 10.35
CA GLU A 145 4.43 -2.59 11.61
C GLU A 145 3.38 -2.46 12.73
N ALA A 146 2.80 -1.26 12.89
CA ALA A 146 1.76 -0.99 13.89
C ALA A 146 0.51 -1.86 13.68
N ALA A 147 0.06 -2.04 12.43
CA ALA A 147 -1.06 -2.91 12.11
C ALA A 147 -0.78 -4.35 12.56
N LEU A 148 0.40 -4.89 12.25
CA LEU A 148 0.79 -6.24 12.65
C LEU A 148 0.90 -6.38 14.18
N GLN A 149 1.38 -5.35 14.89
CA GLN A 149 1.48 -5.33 16.36
C GLN A 149 0.15 -5.53 17.08
N THR A 150 -0.96 -5.17 16.44
CA THR A 150 -2.30 -5.43 17.03
C THR A 150 -2.62 -6.92 17.11
N ARG A 151 -1.96 -7.78 16.32
CA ARG A 151 -2.23 -9.22 16.21
C ARG A 151 -1.07 -10.08 16.68
N MET A 152 0.16 -9.65 16.47
CA MET A 152 1.37 -10.41 16.80
C MET A 152 2.59 -9.50 17.00
N PRO A 153 3.60 -9.94 17.76
CA PRO A 153 4.89 -9.25 17.81
C PRO A 153 5.44 -9.00 16.40
N SER A 154 5.87 -7.76 16.16
CA SER A 154 6.50 -7.36 14.90
C SER A 154 7.59 -6.30 15.11
N ALA A 155 8.48 -6.20 14.12
CA ALA A 155 9.58 -5.26 14.06
C ALA A 155 9.81 -4.78 12.63
N GLY A 156 9.94 -3.46 12.45
CA GLY A 156 10.46 -2.86 11.24
C GLY A 156 11.96 -3.09 11.11
N LEU A 157 12.40 -3.40 9.90
CA LEU A 157 13.80 -3.65 9.55
C LEU A 157 14.34 -2.60 8.56
N GLY A 158 13.50 -1.86 7.84
CA GLY A 158 13.92 -0.85 6.85
C GLY A 158 14.70 0.36 7.42
N THR A 159 14.85 0.48 8.74
CA THR A 159 15.52 1.62 9.39
C THR A 159 17.05 1.53 9.43
N ALA A 160 17.65 0.40 9.07
CA ALA A 160 19.09 0.15 9.27
C ALA A 160 19.99 1.19 8.59
N ASP A 161 19.63 1.63 7.38
CA ASP A 161 20.38 2.61 6.60
C ASP A 161 20.33 4.04 7.19
N ARG A 162 19.30 4.37 7.99
CA ARG A 162 19.11 5.76 8.48
C ARG A 162 20.03 6.12 9.64
N ASN A 163 20.44 5.11 10.42
CA ASN A 163 21.26 5.30 11.62
C ASN A 163 22.65 4.67 11.50
N GLY A 164 23.04 4.14 10.34
CA GLY A 164 24.34 3.50 10.13
C GLY A 164 24.52 2.16 10.85
N THR A 165 23.42 1.54 11.28
CA THR A 165 23.42 0.21 11.92
C THR A 165 23.64 -0.89 10.89
N SER A 166 24.44 -1.90 11.22
CA SER A 166 24.69 -3.02 10.31
C SER A 166 23.45 -3.92 10.18
N PHE A 167 23.32 -4.63 9.04
CA PHE A 167 22.28 -5.65 8.84
C PHE A 167 22.21 -6.63 10.01
N VAL A 168 23.36 -7.05 10.53
CA VAL A 168 23.48 -8.03 11.62
C VAL A 168 22.87 -7.47 12.91
N ASP A 169 23.14 -6.21 13.24
CA ASP A 169 22.61 -5.57 14.44
C ASP A 169 21.10 -5.38 14.33
N ASN A 170 20.63 -4.98 13.15
CA ASN A 170 19.21 -4.82 12.87
C ASN A 170 18.45 -6.15 12.95
N LEU A 171 18.99 -7.22 12.35
CA LEU A 171 18.42 -8.57 12.44
C LEU A 171 18.34 -9.04 13.89
N ARG A 172 19.40 -8.83 14.70
CA ARG A 172 19.40 -9.19 16.12
C ARG A 172 18.37 -8.41 16.92
N ALA A 173 18.29 -7.09 16.71
CA ALA A 173 17.30 -6.24 17.39
C ALA A 173 15.87 -6.60 17.00
N GLY A 174 15.60 -6.78 15.70
CA GLY A 174 14.29 -7.18 15.18
C GLY A 174 13.86 -8.56 15.67
N ALA A 175 14.76 -9.55 15.61
CA ALA A 175 14.49 -10.89 16.14
C ALA A 175 14.16 -10.84 17.63
N ALA A 176 14.98 -10.13 18.43
CA ALA A 176 14.74 -10.00 19.87
C ALA A 176 13.39 -9.33 20.18
N ARG A 177 12.98 -8.31 19.41
CA ARG A 177 11.68 -7.64 19.56
C ARG A 177 10.49 -8.56 19.27
N VAL A 178 10.64 -9.50 18.34
CA VAL A 178 9.63 -10.51 18.02
C VAL A 178 9.68 -11.71 18.98
N GLY A 179 10.77 -11.86 19.75
CA GLY A 179 11.02 -13.00 20.64
C GLY A 179 11.83 -14.13 20.00
N LEU A 180 12.35 -13.93 18.80
CA LEU A 180 13.15 -14.88 18.04
C LEU A 180 14.64 -14.78 18.38
N THR A 181 15.40 -15.79 17.97
CA THR A 181 16.86 -15.81 18.11
C THR A 181 17.54 -15.67 16.75
N ALA A 182 18.19 -14.53 16.50
CA ALA A 182 18.99 -14.36 15.30
C ALA A 182 20.22 -15.28 15.30
N SER A 183 20.65 -15.72 14.11
CA SER A 183 21.91 -16.45 13.92
C SER A 183 23.09 -15.62 14.44
N PRO A 184 24.10 -16.23 15.10
CA PRO A 184 25.24 -15.50 15.63
C PRO A 184 26.10 -14.89 14.52
N ASN A 185 26.16 -15.54 13.35
CA ASN A 185 26.96 -15.13 12.19
C ASN A 185 26.09 -15.18 10.91
N PRO A 186 25.11 -14.29 10.74
CA PRO A 186 24.34 -14.23 9.51
C PRO A 186 25.24 -13.66 8.43
N VAL A 187 25.74 -14.49 7.52
CA VAL A 187 26.59 -14.05 6.41
C VAL A 187 25.68 -13.56 5.28
N PRO A 188 25.61 -12.26 4.98
CA PRO A 188 24.85 -11.78 3.84
C PRO A 188 25.45 -12.36 2.57
N ARG A 189 24.65 -13.05 1.74
CA ARG A 189 25.15 -13.64 0.47
C ARG A 189 25.72 -12.59 -0.50
N ARG A 190 25.47 -11.30 -0.28
CA ARG A 190 26.04 -10.19 -1.05
C ARG A 190 26.47 -9.07 -0.12
N VAL A 191 27.65 -8.51 -0.34
CA VAL A 191 28.22 -7.38 0.43
C VAL A 191 27.31 -6.13 0.41
N ARG A 192 26.42 -6.01 -0.59
CA ARG A 192 25.44 -4.91 -0.71
C ARG A 192 23.99 -5.32 -0.39
N ALA A 193 23.75 -6.51 0.17
CA ALA A 193 22.42 -6.88 0.62
C ALA A 193 22.14 -6.12 1.93
N LYS A 194 21.43 -5.00 1.82
CA LYS A 194 21.16 -4.07 2.92
C LYS A 194 20.25 -4.70 3.97
N ASP A 195 19.07 -5.18 3.55
CA ASP A 195 18.04 -5.70 4.47
C ASP A 195 17.57 -7.13 4.11
N GLY A 196 18.32 -7.84 3.27
CA GLY A 196 17.91 -9.17 2.78
C GLY A 196 16.57 -9.17 2.01
N GLY A 197 16.10 -8.00 1.58
CA GLY A 197 14.80 -7.81 0.93
C GLY A 197 13.62 -7.91 1.89
N VAL A 198 13.75 -7.54 3.16
CA VAL A 198 12.66 -7.58 4.16
C VAL A 198 12.62 -6.27 4.94
N ASP A 199 11.46 -5.62 4.93
CA ASP A 199 11.21 -4.37 5.66
C ASP A 199 10.50 -4.65 6.99
N THR A 200 9.84 -5.79 7.14
CA THR A 200 9.08 -6.15 8.34
C THR A 200 9.23 -7.61 8.70
N LEU A 201 9.52 -7.88 9.98
CA LEU A 201 9.53 -9.19 10.59
C LEU A 201 8.38 -9.28 11.59
N ALA A 202 7.60 -10.36 11.55
CA ALA A 202 6.52 -10.60 12.51
C ALA A 202 6.41 -12.09 12.84
N GLY A 203 5.80 -12.43 13.96
CA GLY A 203 5.51 -13.83 14.24
C GLY A 203 4.88 -14.12 15.58
N HIS A 204 4.30 -15.32 15.67
CA HIS A 204 3.90 -15.93 16.93
C HIS A 204 5.02 -16.85 17.42
N VAL A 205 5.61 -16.46 18.55
CA VAL A 205 6.75 -17.13 19.17
C VAL A 205 6.27 -17.90 20.40
N TRP A 206 6.71 -19.15 20.54
CA TRP A 206 6.42 -20.00 21.68
C TRP A 206 7.33 -19.60 22.84
N ALA A 207 6.79 -19.58 24.06
CA ALA A 207 7.57 -19.19 25.24
C ALA A 207 8.66 -20.22 25.62
N ASP A 208 8.74 -21.36 24.93
CA ASP A 208 9.65 -22.47 25.23
C ASP A 208 11.05 -22.31 24.61
N ARG A 209 11.29 -21.24 23.84
CA ARG A 209 12.56 -20.92 23.16
C ARG A 209 13.01 -21.97 22.14
N ARG A 210 12.11 -22.85 21.69
CA ARG A 210 12.40 -23.86 20.68
C ARG A 210 12.03 -23.34 19.30
N ALA A 211 12.82 -23.69 18.29
CA ALA A 211 12.50 -23.38 16.90
C ALA A 211 11.20 -24.09 16.44
N GLY A 212 10.55 -23.55 15.41
CA GLY A 212 9.24 -24.01 14.93
C GLY A 212 8.13 -22.98 15.15
N HIS A 213 8.47 -21.71 15.06
CA HIS A 213 7.55 -20.59 15.22
C HIS A 213 6.76 -20.30 13.94
N TRP A 214 5.67 -19.55 14.08
CA TRP A 214 4.98 -18.99 12.92
C TRP A 214 5.56 -17.62 12.63
N VAL A 215 6.45 -17.58 11.63
CA VAL A 215 7.20 -16.37 11.29
C VAL A 215 6.75 -15.87 9.92
N PHE A 216 6.65 -14.55 9.82
CA PHE A 216 6.31 -13.82 8.62
C PHE A 216 7.42 -12.81 8.31
N ILE A 217 7.80 -12.74 7.04
CA ILE A 217 8.73 -11.73 6.53
C ILE A 217 8.06 -10.97 5.39
N GLY A 218 8.15 -9.66 5.38
CA GLY A 218 7.44 -8.86 4.38
C GLY A 218 8.24 -7.74 3.77
N GLN A 219 7.87 -7.41 2.54
CA GLN A 219 8.20 -6.15 1.89
C GLN A 219 7.02 -5.19 1.99
N VAL A 220 7.33 -3.91 2.07
CA VAL A 220 6.36 -2.83 2.12
C VAL A 220 6.66 -1.87 0.97
N THR A 221 5.66 -1.50 0.16
CA THR A 221 5.93 -0.62 -0.98
C THR A 221 4.74 0.26 -1.35
N CYS A 222 5.03 1.51 -1.70
CA CYS A 222 4.10 2.42 -2.37
C CYS A 222 4.18 2.30 -3.91
N GLY A 223 5.06 1.43 -4.43
CA GLY A 223 5.35 1.31 -5.85
C GLY A 223 4.16 0.93 -6.72
N GLN A 224 4.35 1.04 -8.04
CA GLN A 224 3.32 0.73 -9.04
C GLN A 224 3.03 -0.78 -9.10
N THR A 225 1.81 -1.14 -9.51
CA THR A 225 1.30 -2.53 -9.59
C THR A 225 2.25 -3.47 -10.35
N SER A 226 2.85 -2.99 -11.43
CA SER A 226 3.80 -3.75 -12.27
C SER A 226 5.06 -4.22 -11.53
N THR A 227 5.37 -3.64 -10.37
CA THR A 227 6.53 -3.98 -9.54
C THR A 227 6.22 -4.95 -8.41
N TRP A 228 4.94 -5.17 -8.10
CA TRP A 228 4.51 -5.88 -6.89
C TRP A 228 4.92 -7.35 -6.88
N SER A 229 4.79 -8.06 -8.01
CA SER A 229 5.28 -9.44 -8.12
C SER A 229 6.77 -9.56 -7.81
N GLY A 230 7.57 -8.63 -8.35
CA GLY A 230 9.01 -8.55 -8.05
C GLY A 230 9.26 -8.35 -6.55
N LYS A 231 8.55 -7.39 -5.94
CA LYS A 231 8.65 -7.03 -4.52
C LYS A 231 8.25 -8.17 -3.58
N LEU A 232 7.15 -8.87 -3.87
CA LEU A 232 6.71 -10.04 -3.12
C LEU A 232 7.74 -11.17 -3.15
N ASN A 233 8.52 -11.26 -4.23
CA ASN A 233 9.58 -12.24 -4.41
C ASN A 233 10.95 -11.81 -3.86
N GLU A 234 11.12 -10.57 -3.38
CA GLU A 234 12.39 -10.11 -2.80
C GLU A 234 12.77 -10.86 -1.52
N PRO A 235 11.88 -11.02 -0.52
CA PRO A 235 12.14 -11.87 0.64
C PRO A 235 12.49 -13.30 0.21
N LYS A 236 13.54 -13.87 0.81
CA LYS A 236 13.99 -15.24 0.54
C LYS A 236 13.74 -16.13 1.77
N PRO A 237 12.56 -16.76 1.91
CA PRO A 237 12.21 -17.57 3.09
C PRO A 237 13.27 -18.58 3.51
N ALA A 238 13.85 -19.32 2.57
CA ALA A 238 14.89 -20.30 2.88
C ALA A 238 16.12 -19.68 3.55
N LEU A 239 16.51 -18.46 3.16
CA LEU A 239 17.62 -17.74 3.77
C LEU A 239 17.25 -17.18 5.15
N TRP A 240 16.03 -16.66 5.26
CA TRP A 240 15.52 -16.09 6.51
C TRP A 240 15.27 -17.14 7.59
N LYS A 241 14.92 -18.36 7.20
CA LYS A 241 14.92 -19.54 8.08
C LYS A 241 16.26 -19.67 8.82
N ASP A 242 17.37 -19.65 8.06
CA ASP A 242 18.71 -19.79 8.62
C ASP A 242 19.10 -18.58 9.48
N TYR A 243 18.72 -17.37 9.06
CA TYR A 243 18.97 -16.15 9.81
C TYR A 243 18.24 -16.08 11.15
N LEU A 244 17.07 -16.69 11.25
CA LEU A 244 16.24 -16.70 12.46
C LEU A 244 16.34 -18.02 13.25
N GLN A 245 17.21 -18.93 12.83
CA GLN A 245 17.38 -20.27 13.41
C GLN A 245 16.07 -21.08 13.47
N GLU A 246 15.19 -20.90 12.49
CA GLU A 246 13.90 -21.57 12.44
C GLU A 246 13.95 -22.93 11.75
N LEU A 247 13.02 -23.83 12.09
CA LEU A 247 12.88 -25.13 11.42
C LEU A 247 12.15 -25.02 10.09
N LEU A 248 11.18 -24.12 10.00
CA LEU A 248 10.34 -23.91 8.83
C LEU A 248 10.66 -22.56 8.18
N PRO A 249 10.61 -22.46 6.84
CA PRO A 249 10.70 -21.17 6.17
C PRO A 249 9.56 -20.25 6.61
N PRO A 250 9.83 -18.96 6.89
CA PRO A 250 8.79 -17.99 7.18
C PRO A 250 7.88 -17.78 5.97
N LEU A 251 6.62 -17.45 6.23
CA LEU A 251 5.70 -17.03 5.18
C LEU A 251 6.03 -15.61 4.72
N ARG A 252 6.00 -15.39 3.42
CA ARG A 252 6.25 -14.07 2.85
C ARG A 252 4.97 -13.29 2.65
N PHE A 253 5.06 -11.97 2.80
CA PHE A 253 3.98 -11.07 2.44
C PHE A 253 4.48 -9.80 1.71
N LEU A 254 3.56 -9.16 1.01
CA LEU A 254 3.71 -7.82 0.46
C LEU A 254 2.62 -6.94 1.06
N ALA A 255 3.01 -5.81 1.66
CA ALA A 255 2.06 -4.81 2.11
C ALA A 255 2.08 -3.59 1.18
N VAL A 256 0.89 -3.13 0.77
CA VAL A 256 0.72 -1.99 -0.14
C VAL A 256 -0.34 -1.03 0.40
N PRO A 257 -0.20 0.28 0.13
CA PRO A 257 -1.17 1.28 0.56
C PRO A 257 -2.38 1.37 -0.36
N HIS A 258 -2.35 0.65 -1.48
CA HIS A 258 -3.36 0.61 -2.52
C HIS A 258 -4.46 -0.40 -2.18
N HIS A 259 -5.66 -0.23 -2.74
CA HIS A 259 -6.63 -1.32 -2.83
C HIS A 259 -6.20 -2.27 -3.94
N VAL A 260 -6.07 -3.55 -3.64
CA VAL A 260 -5.73 -4.58 -4.61
C VAL A 260 -7.03 -5.23 -5.08
N ASP A 261 -7.41 -5.02 -6.33
CA ASP A 261 -8.64 -5.62 -6.87
C ASP A 261 -8.58 -7.15 -6.81
N SER A 262 -9.74 -7.79 -6.72
CA SER A 262 -9.85 -9.25 -6.56
C SER A 262 -9.18 -10.04 -7.69
N GLY A 263 -9.20 -9.53 -8.92
CA GLY A 263 -8.56 -10.15 -10.09
C GLY A 263 -7.04 -10.16 -9.96
N PHE A 264 -6.44 -9.00 -9.66
CA PHE A 264 -5.00 -8.86 -9.46
C PHE A 264 -4.52 -9.57 -8.19
N PHE A 265 -5.32 -9.54 -7.13
CA PHE A 265 -5.06 -10.29 -5.90
C PHE A 265 -4.91 -11.79 -6.20
N HIS A 266 -5.85 -12.36 -6.94
CA HIS A 266 -5.82 -13.77 -7.31
C HIS A 266 -4.66 -14.09 -8.29
N MET A 267 -4.29 -13.16 -9.17
CA MET A 267 -3.09 -13.30 -10.00
C MET A 267 -1.82 -13.43 -9.15
N LEU A 268 -1.61 -12.52 -8.21
CA LEU A 268 -0.45 -12.52 -7.31
C LEU A 268 -0.39 -13.80 -6.47
N GLN A 269 -1.54 -14.27 -5.95
CA GLN A 269 -1.60 -15.51 -5.18
C GLN A 269 -1.26 -16.76 -6.00
N LYS A 270 -1.68 -16.83 -7.27
CA LYS A 270 -1.41 -17.97 -8.13
C LYS A 270 0.04 -18.07 -8.58
N GLN A 271 0.70 -16.94 -8.77
CA GLN A 271 2.04 -16.91 -9.37
C GLN A 271 3.16 -16.94 -8.34
N ASP A 272 2.99 -16.26 -7.21
CA ASP A 272 4.11 -15.84 -6.36
C ASP A 272 4.04 -16.35 -4.92
N GLU A 273 3.19 -17.33 -4.60
CA GLU A 273 3.11 -18.03 -3.30
C GLU A 273 3.38 -17.12 -2.09
N GLY A 274 2.51 -16.13 -1.86
CA GLY A 274 2.68 -15.14 -0.80
C GLY A 274 1.39 -14.43 -0.45
N LEU A 275 1.40 -13.77 0.71
CA LEU A 275 0.24 -13.00 1.18
C LEU A 275 0.32 -11.56 0.70
N VAL A 276 -0.79 -10.98 0.28
CA VAL A 276 -0.89 -9.54 0.02
C VAL A 276 -1.74 -8.91 1.11
N ILE A 277 -1.22 -7.84 1.71
CA ILE A 277 -1.87 -7.05 2.75
C ILE A 277 -2.10 -5.65 2.16
N ASP A 278 -3.31 -5.40 1.72
CA ASP A 278 -3.67 -4.17 1.02
C ASP A 278 -4.28 -3.12 1.97
N ARG A 279 -4.70 -1.99 1.41
CA ARG A 279 -5.36 -0.91 2.16
C ARG A 279 -6.51 -1.43 3.02
N LEU A 280 -7.40 -2.24 2.46
CA LEU A 280 -8.62 -2.64 3.16
C LEU A 280 -8.30 -3.51 4.37
N ARG A 281 -7.39 -4.47 4.22
CA ARG A 281 -6.91 -5.30 5.33
C ARG A 281 -6.23 -4.47 6.42
N LEU A 282 -5.37 -3.53 6.04
CA LEU A 282 -4.67 -2.67 7.00
C LEU A 282 -5.66 -1.78 7.78
N VAL A 283 -6.64 -1.18 7.11
CA VAL A 283 -7.68 -0.34 7.74
C VAL A 283 -8.58 -1.15 8.68
N LEU A 284 -8.88 -2.41 8.37
CA LEU A 284 -9.65 -3.29 9.26
C LEU A 284 -8.89 -3.66 10.54
N VAL A 285 -7.56 -3.64 10.50
CA VAL A 285 -6.71 -4.05 11.63
C VAL A 285 -6.24 -2.86 12.46
N LEU A 286 -6.07 -1.69 11.86
CA LEU A 286 -5.67 -0.46 12.57
C LEU A 286 -6.83 0.16 13.32
N ASP A 287 -6.63 0.46 14.59
CA ASP A 287 -7.64 1.18 15.39
C ASP A 287 -7.40 2.70 15.42
N THR A 288 -6.16 3.13 15.21
CA THR A 288 -5.75 4.55 15.26
C THR A 288 -4.70 4.87 14.21
N VAL A 289 -4.64 6.14 13.80
CA VAL A 289 -3.58 6.66 12.94
C VAL A 289 -2.25 6.68 13.70
N VAL A 290 -1.17 6.20 13.06
CA VAL A 290 0.18 6.30 13.60
C VAL A 290 0.65 7.74 13.46
N GLY A 291 1.16 8.36 14.54
CA GLY A 291 1.51 9.79 14.57
C GLY A 291 2.51 10.23 13.51
N SER A 292 3.38 9.32 13.02
CA SER A 292 4.31 9.60 11.93
C SER A 292 3.63 9.90 10.59
N VAL A 293 2.35 9.56 10.42
CA VAL A 293 1.58 9.77 9.18
C VAL A 293 0.90 11.14 9.15
N ALA A 294 0.75 11.80 10.31
CA ALA A 294 0.04 13.08 10.39
C ALA A 294 0.57 14.16 9.42
N PRO A 295 1.90 14.37 9.26
CA PRO A 295 2.41 15.36 8.30
C PRO A 295 2.01 15.08 6.84
N ILE A 296 1.84 13.81 6.48
CA ILE A 296 1.43 13.39 5.13
C ILE A 296 -0.05 13.71 4.92
N ILE A 297 -0.89 13.40 5.92
CA ILE A 297 -2.33 13.72 5.89
C ILE A 297 -2.48 15.24 5.73
N ASP A 298 -1.81 16.03 6.56
CA ASP A 298 -1.88 17.49 6.52
C ASP A 298 -1.46 18.04 5.15
N ALA A 299 -0.36 17.54 4.58
CA ALA A 299 0.12 17.97 3.26
C ALA A 299 -0.89 17.66 2.14
N VAL A 300 -1.49 16.47 2.13
CA VAL A 300 -2.50 16.08 1.15
C VAL A 300 -3.81 16.86 1.34
N LEU A 301 -4.24 17.06 2.59
CA LEU A 301 -5.43 17.87 2.91
C LEU A 301 -5.22 19.36 2.57
N ALA A 302 -3.99 19.86 2.55
CA ALA A 302 -3.65 21.20 2.09
C ALA A 302 -3.44 21.32 0.56
N SER A 303 -3.27 20.21 -0.15
CA SER A 303 -2.99 20.20 -1.61
C SER A 303 -4.18 20.68 -2.45
N ALA A 304 -3.92 21.20 -3.65
CA ALA A 304 -4.98 21.64 -4.56
C ALA A 304 -5.54 20.45 -5.37
N SER A 305 -6.84 20.50 -5.70
CA SER A 305 -7.52 19.57 -6.62
C SER A 305 -7.88 20.22 -7.94
#